data_AF-B0JVQ8-F1
#
_entry.id   AF-B0JVQ8-F1
#
_cell.length_a   1.000
_cell.length_b   1.000
_cell.length_c   1.000
_cell.angle_alpha   90.00
_cell.angle_beta   90.00
_cell.angle_gamma   90.00
#
_symmetry.space_group_name_H-M   'P 1'
#
loop_
_entity.id
_entity.type
_entity.pdbx_description
1 polymer ?
#
loop_
_entity_poly.entity_id
_entity_poly.type
_entity_poly.pdbx_seq_one_letter_code
_entity_poly.pdbx_strand_id
1 'polypeptide(L)'
;MLLGSIGLGWLVNSFLILVAFLIFSPVIAWGIFRWWLRRNLVEDSCPVCSYEFTGFNRTECQCPNCGEPLKVAGGKFIILTPPGTIDVQAIEVPTRQLED
;
A
#
# COMPACT_ATOMS: atom_id res chain seq x y z
N MET A 1 27.45 35.21 -38.62
CA MET A 1 27.74 34.34 -37.46
C MET A 1 26.91 34.77 -36.24
N LEU A 2 25.58 34.62 -36.29
CA LEU A 2 24.67 35.04 -35.19
C LEU A 2 23.87 33.87 -34.59
N LEU A 3 23.96 32.68 -35.21
CA LEU A 3 23.27 31.46 -34.75
C LEU A 3 24.00 30.77 -33.57
N GLY A 4 25.29 31.00 -33.41
CA GLY A 4 26.07 30.42 -32.30
C GLY A 4 25.65 30.97 -30.93
N SER A 5 25.34 32.26 -30.86
CA SER A 5 24.98 32.97 -29.61
C SER A 5 23.63 32.53 -29.05
N ILE A 6 22.65 32.27 -29.93
CA ILE A 6 21.29 31.88 -29.56
C ILE A 6 21.29 30.41 -29.08
N GLY A 7 22.02 29.52 -29.76
CA GLY A 7 22.13 28.11 -29.38
C GLY A 7 22.88 27.90 -28.06
N LEU A 8 23.99 28.62 -27.84
CA LEU A 8 24.80 28.47 -26.62
C LEU A 8 24.05 28.97 -25.38
N GLY A 9 23.33 30.10 -25.49
CA GLY A 9 22.53 30.64 -24.39
C GLY A 9 21.43 29.68 -23.93
N TRP A 10 20.78 28.99 -24.87
CA TRP A 10 19.76 27.98 -24.55
C TRP A 10 20.35 26.75 -23.87
N LEU A 11 21.50 26.27 -24.33
CA LEU A 11 22.18 25.11 -23.74
C LEU A 11 22.65 25.41 -22.31
N VAL A 12 23.27 26.57 -22.08
CA VAL A 12 23.75 26.97 -20.75
C VAL A 12 22.58 27.19 -19.80
N ASN A 13 21.50 27.84 -20.22
CA ASN A 13 20.31 28.00 -19.36
C ASN A 13 19.68 26.65 -19.00
N SER A 14 19.56 25.73 -19.96
CA SER A 14 18.99 24.40 -19.71
C SER A 14 19.86 23.61 -18.74
N PHE A 15 21.19 23.69 -18.89
CA PHE A 15 22.14 23.08 -17.97
C PHE A 15 22.03 23.66 -16.55
N LEU A 16 21.94 24.99 -16.43
CA LEU A 16 21.75 25.65 -15.13
C LEU A 16 20.44 25.25 -14.45
N ILE A 17 19.34 25.12 -15.20
CA ILE A 17 18.06 24.63 -14.68
C ILE A 17 18.18 23.19 -14.20
N LEU A 18 18.86 22.32 -14.94
CA LEU A 18 19.09 20.92 -14.54
C LEU A 18 19.90 20.86 -13.24
N VAL A 19 20.99 21.62 -13.14
CA VAL A 19 21.80 21.70 -11.92
C VAL A 19 20.98 22.21 -10.73
N ALA A 20 20.19 23.27 -10.92
CA ALA A 20 19.29 23.77 -9.88
C ALA A 20 18.28 22.69 -9.47
N PHE A 21 17.63 22.03 -10.42
CA PHE A 21 16.70 20.94 -10.15
C PHE A 21 17.37 19.79 -9.39
N LEU A 22 18.59 19.42 -9.74
CA LEU A 22 19.35 18.37 -9.05
C LEU A 22 19.59 18.73 -7.59
N ILE A 23 19.90 20.00 -7.29
CA ILE A 23 20.10 20.52 -5.93
C ILE A 23 18.78 20.62 -5.15
N PHE A 24 17.68 21.06 -5.79
CA PHE A 24 16.39 21.22 -5.11
C PHE A 24 15.60 19.91 -4.99
N SER A 25 15.79 18.98 -5.92
CA SER A 25 15.10 17.69 -5.96
C SER A 25 15.19 16.90 -4.65
N PRO A 26 16.33 16.76 -3.93
CA PRO A 26 16.36 16.00 -2.69
C PRO A 26 15.47 16.64 -1.61
N VAL A 27 15.43 17.97 -1.51
CA VAL A 27 14.62 18.68 -0.52
C VAL A 27 13.13 18.47 -0.80
N ILE A 28 12.72 18.62 -2.07
CA ILE A 28 11.35 18.44 -2.50
C ILE A 28 10.93 16.98 -2.36
N ALA A 29 11.76 16.05 -2.82
CA ALA A 29 11.53 14.61 -2.72
C ALA A 29 11.36 14.19 -1.26
N TRP A 30 12.20 14.70 -0.35
CA TRP A 30 12.09 14.43 1.09
C TRP A 30 10.75 14.92 1.65
N GLY A 31 10.33 16.13 1.30
CA GLY A 31 9.04 16.69 1.73
C GLY A 31 7.85 15.86 1.25
N ILE A 32 7.83 15.52 -0.03
CA ILE A 32 6.78 14.68 -0.65
C ILE A 32 6.75 13.30 0.00
N PHE A 33 7.91 12.65 0.14
CA PHE A 33 8.04 11.33 0.75
C PHE A 33 7.53 11.33 2.19
N ARG A 34 7.94 12.32 3.00
CA ARG A 34 7.51 12.44 4.40
C ARG A 34 6.01 12.74 4.53
N TRP A 35 5.44 13.52 3.62
CA TRP A 35 4.01 13.75 3.57
C TRP A 35 3.25 12.48 3.17
N TRP A 36 3.74 11.76 2.17
CA TRP A 36 3.16 10.50 1.70
C TRP A 36 3.16 9.43 2.81
N LEU A 37 4.28 9.24 3.52
CA LEU A 37 4.35 8.29 4.65
C LEU A 37 3.26 8.57 5.69
N ARG A 38 3.08 9.83 6.10
CA ARG A 38 2.05 10.18 7.10
C ARG A 38 0.63 9.88 6.64
N ARG A 39 0.37 9.89 5.33
CA ARG A 39 -0.95 9.62 4.75
C ARG A 39 -1.16 8.14 4.45
N ASN A 40 -0.08 7.39 4.25
CA ASN A 40 -0.11 6.00 3.84
C ASN A 40 0.18 5.03 4.99
N LEU A 41 0.80 5.46 6.09
CA LEU A 41 0.91 4.64 7.30
C LEU A 41 -0.41 4.70 8.08
N VAL A 42 -0.84 3.54 8.54
CA VAL A 42 -2.01 3.33 9.39
C VAL A 42 -1.52 2.64 10.65
N GLU A 43 -1.90 3.18 11.79
CA GLU A 43 -1.58 2.64 13.12
C GLU A 43 -2.90 2.31 13.80
N ASP A 44 -3.10 1.02 14.07
CA ASP A 44 -4.35 0.48 14.60
C ASP A 44 -4.07 -0.86 15.33
N SER A 45 -5.07 -1.41 16.01
CA SER A 45 -4.97 -2.70 16.70
C SER A 45 -5.41 -3.86 15.81
N CYS A 46 -4.76 -5.02 15.94
CA CYS A 46 -5.23 -6.26 15.32
C CYS A 46 -6.62 -6.64 15.88
N PRO A 47 -7.65 -6.87 15.03
CA PRO A 47 -8.99 -7.20 15.50
C PRO A 47 -9.10 -8.59 16.16
N VAL A 48 -8.10 -9.47 15.95
CA VAL A 48 -8.10 -10.84 16.49
C VAL A 48 -7.35 -10.93 17.82
N CYS A 49 -6.16 -10.34 17.92
CA CYS A 49 -5.30 -10.45 19.10
C CYS A 49 -5.03 -9.13 19.85
N SER A 50 -5.64 -8.01 19.42
CA SER A 50 -5.47 -6.67 20.01
C SER A 50 -4.04 -6.11 20.04
N TYR A 51 -3.11 -6.70 19.28
CA TYR A 51 -1.75 -6.17 19.14
C TYR A 51 -1.72 -4.91 18.27
N GLU A 52 -1.13 -3.82 18.78
CA GLU A 52 -0.96 -2.56 18.04
C GLU A 52 0.26 -2.63 17.12
N PHE A 53 0.06 -2.27 15.85
CA PHE A 53 1.16 -2.18 14.88
C PHE A 53 0.85 -1.21 13.76
N THR A 54 1.89 -0.85 12.99
CA THR A 54 1.75 0.01 11.82
C THR A 54 1.73 -0.82 10.54
N GLY A 55 0.77 -0.53 9.67
CA GLY A 55 0.66 -1.09 8.32
C GLY A 55 0.56 -0.01 7.26
N PHE A 56 0.79 -0.38 6.00
CA PHE A 56 0.52 0.52 4.89
C PHE A 56 -0.97 0.46 4.51
N ASN A 57 -1.54 1.61 4.18
CA ASN A 57 -2.91 1.71 3.72
C ASN A 57 -3.06 1.01 2.37
N ARG A 58 -4.22 0.38 2.14
CA ARG A 58 -4.56 -0.34 0.90
C ARG A 58 -3.65 -1.52 0.58
N THR A 59 -2.91 -2.06 1.55
CA THR A 59 -2.14 -3.29 1.39
C THR A 59 -2.69 -4.40 2.27
N GLU A 60 -2.44 -5.63 1.85
CA GLU A 60 -2.63 -6.83 2.68
C GLU A 60 -1.35 -7.06 3.50
N CYS A 61 -1.51 -7.40 4.77
CA CYS A 61 -0.42 -7.57 5.72
C CYS A 61 -0.76 -8.68 6.72
N GLN A 62 0.26 -9.32 7.28
CA GLN A 62 0.07 -10.32 8.34
C GLN A 62 0.37 -9.68 9.69
N CYS A 63 -0.46 -9.98 10.69
CA CYS A 63 -0.20 -9.51 12.05
C CYS A 63 1.11 -10.15 12.57
N PRO A 64 2.07 -9.37 13.06
CA PRO A 64 3.35 -9.90 13.55
C PRO A 64 3.22 -10.71 14.85
N ASN A 65 2.09 -10.61 15.57
CA ASN A 65 1.86 -11.32 16.82
C ASN A 65 1.11 -12.65 16.62
N CYS A 66 0.03 -12.68 15.84
CA CYS A 66 -0.81 -13.88 15.64
C CYS A 66 -0.74 -14.50 14.24
N GLY A 67 -0.09 -13.85 13.27
CA GLY A 67 0.01 -14.34 11.89
C GLY A 67 -1.28 -14.19 11.05
N GLU A 68 -2.33 -13.55 11.59
CA GLU A 68 -3.60 -13.38 10.87
C GLU A 68 -3.43 -12.51 9.61
N PRO A 69 -3.96 -12.94 8.45
CA PRO A 69 -4.02 -12.11 7.25
C PRO A 69 -5.05 -10.98 7.40
N LEU A 70 -4.56 -9.74 7.33
CA LEU A 70 -5.32 -8.52 7.48
C LEU A 70 -5.23 -7.66 6.22
N LYS A 71 -6.26 -6.86 5.98
CA LYS A 71 -6.29 -5.81 4.96
C LYS A 71 -6.44 -4.47 5.63
N VAL A 72 -5.70 -3.47 5.15
CA VAL A 72 -5.84 -2.09 5.65
C VAL A 72 -6.84 -1.34 4.80
N ALA A 73 -7.99 -1.00 5.37
CA ALA A 73 -9.05 -0.27 4.68
C ALA A 73 -9.64 0.81 5.60
N GLY A 74 -9.86 2.02 5.05
CA GLY A 74 -10.46 3.11 5.81
C GLY A 74 -9.63 3.59 7.01
N GLY A 75 -8.31 3.33 7.01
CA GLY A 75 -7.44 3.66 8.14
C GLY A 75 -7.55 2.69 9.32
N LYS A 76 -8.05 1.47 9.09
CA LYS A 76 -8.16 0.41 10.09
C LYS A 76 -7.74 -0.95 9.55
N PHE A 77 -7.39 -1.86 10.45
CA PHE A 77 -7.18 -3.27 10.11
C PHE A 77 -8.51 -4.02 10.06
N ILE A 78 -8.78 -4.66 8.93
CA ILE A 78 -9.93 -5.54 8.73
C ILE A 78 -9.44 -6.95 8.37
N ILE A 79 -10.22 -7.97 8.71
CA ILE A 79 -9.91 -9.36 8.36
C ILE A 79 -10.06 -9.52 6.83
N LEU A 80 -9.15 -10.25 6.19
CA LEU A 80 -9.17 -10.45 4.74
C LEU A 80 -10.35 -11.33 4.29
N THR A 81 -10.73 -12.30 5.12
CA THR A 81 -11.88 -13.20 4.92
C THR A 81 -13.19 -12.58 5.45
N PRO A 82 -14.34 -12.85 4.80
CA PRO A 82 -15.63 -12.40 5.30
C PRO A 82 -15.94 -13.02 6.67
N PRO A 83 -16.53 -12.28 7.62
CA PRO A 83 -17.08 -12.86 8.83
C PRO A 83 -18.30 -13.70 8.45
N GLY A 84 -18.12 -15.03 8.27
CA GLY A 84 -19.25 -15.88 7.91
C GLY A 84 -18.92 -17.22 7.25
N THR A 85 -17.81 -17.88 7.57
CA THR A 85 -17.72 -19.31 7.29
C THR A 85 -18.73 -20.02 8.18
N ILE A 86 -19.90 -20.33 7.63
CA ILE A 86 -20.93 -21.13 8.28
C ILE A 86 -20.41 -22.57 8.30
N ASP A 87 -20.29 -23.15 9.50
CA ASP A 87 -20.00 -24.57 9.68
C ASP A 87 -21.09 -25.41 9.00
N VAL A 88 -20.74 -26.03 7.88
CA VAL A 88 -21.61 -26.99 7.19
C VAL A 88 -21.51 -28.31 7.96
N GLN A 89 -22.52 -28.62 8.78
CA GLN A 89 -22.70 -29.99 9.28
C GLN A 89 -23.19 -30.85 8.11
N ALA A 90 -22.31 -31.68 7.57
CA ALA A 90 -22.68 -32.71 6.61
C ALA A 90 -23.58 -33.74 7.32
N ILE A 91 -24.87 -33.71 7.02
CA ILE A 91 -25.78 -34.78 7.41
C ILE A 91 -25.73 -35.83 6.30
N GLU A 92 -25.24 -37.03 6.63
CA GLU A 92 -25.24 -38.16 5.71
C GLU A 92 -26.70 -38.57 5.40
N VAL A 93 -27.12 -38.39 4.14
CA VAL A 93 -28.44 -38.82 3.68
C VAL A 93 -28.32 -40.28 3.24
N PRO A 94 -29.00 -41.25 3.89
CA PRO A 94 -28.99 -42.63 3.44
C PRO A 94 -29.74 -42.73 2.10
N THR A 95 -29.03 -43.10 1.03
CA THR A 95 -29.62 -43.36 -0.27
C THR A 95 -30.30 -44.73 -0.24
N ARG A 96 -31.64 -44.76 -0.40
CA ARG A 96 -32.34 -46.01 -0.71
C ARG A 96 -31.96 -46.41 -2.13
N GLN A 97 -31.15 -47.45 -2.25
CA GLN A 97 -30.97 -48.19 -3.50
C GLN A 97 -32.33 -48.81 -3.83
N LEU A 98 -33.00 -48.33 -4.90
CA LEU A 98 -34.10 -49.07 -5.50
C LEU A 98 -33.47 -50.12 -6.40
N GLU A 99 -33.59 -51.38 -6.00
CA GLU A 99 -33.23 -52.54 -6.79
C GLU A 99 -34.49 -52.97 -7.56
N ASP A 100 -34.41 -53.03 -8.90
CA ASP A 100 -35.41 -53.61 -9.81
C ASP A 100 -35.34 -55.16 -9.80
#